data_AF-A0A1X1Z146-F1
#
_entry.id   AF-A0A1X1Z146-F1
#
_cell.length_a   1.000
_cell.length_b   1.000
_cell.length_c   1.000
_cell.angle_alpha   90.00
_cell.angle_beta   90.00
_cell.angle_gamma   90.00
#
_symmetry.space_group_name_H-M   'P 1'
#
loop_
_entity.id
_entity.type
_entity.pdbx_description
1 polymer ?
#
loop_
_entity_poly.entity_id
_entity_poly.type
_entity_poly.pdbx_seq_one_letter_code
_entity_poly.pdbx_strand_id
1 'polypeptide(L)' 'MHQVPDDAVAMTALFAADWAAAPGARFRIRATPGLRITIAELTLADIDALVDAVVDAVRGPGRASV' A
#
# COMPACT_ATOMS: atom_id res chain seq x y z
N MET A 1 5.56 12.98 -6.27
CA MET A 1 5.65 11.56 -5.87
C MET A 1 4.94 11.42 -4.53
N HIS A 2 3.83 10.69 -4.44
CA HIS A 2 3.16 10.47 -3.15
C HIS A 2 3.91 9.38 -2.38
N GLN A 3 4.23 9.65 -1.11
CA GLN A 3 4.87 8.68 -0.22
C GLN A 3 3.80 7.97 0.60
N VAL A 4 4.08 6.74 1.05
CA VAL A 4 3.27 6.06 2.05
C VAL A 4 3.53 6.73 3.41
N PRO A 5 2.56 7.42 4.01
CA PRO A 5 2.78 8.11 5.29
C PRO A 5 2.86 7.12 6.46
N ASP A 6 2.10 6.03 6.38
CA ASP A 6 2.02 4.96 7.37
C ASP A 6 1.72 3.63 6.66
N ASP A 7 2.60 2.64 6.81
CA ASP A 7 2.48 1.36 6.11
C ASP A 7 1.45 0.41 6.73
N ALA A 8 1.13 0.56 8.01
CA ALA A 8 0.07 -0.21 8.66
C ALA A 8 -1.31 0.29 8.21
N VAL A 9 -1.53 1.61 8.22
CA VAL A 9 -2.81 2.21 7.77
C VAL A 9 -3.05 1.92 6.29
N ALA A 10 -2.04 2.09 5.44
CA ALA A 10 -2.17 1.81 4.02
C ALA A 10 -2.43 0.31 3.74
N MET A 11 -1.78 -0.60 4.47
CA MET A 11 -2.06 -2.03 4.38
C MET A 11 -3.48 -2.37 4.83
N THR A 12 -3.98 -1.77 5.91
CA THR A 12 -5.36 -1.98 6.38
C THR A 12 -6.38 -1.47 5.36
N ALA A 13 -6.13 -0.33 4.72
CA ALA A 13 -6.99 0.20 3.66
C ALA A 13 -7.05 -0.74 2.44
N LEU A 14 -5.91 -1.29 2.03
CA LEU A 14 -5.85 -2.29 0.96
C LEU A 14 -6.62 -3.57 1.32
N PHE A 15 -6.45 -4.08 2.54
CA PHE A 15 -7.23 -5.24 2.99
C PHE A 15 -8.74 -4.99 3.00
N ALA A 16 -9.17 -3.78 3.36
CA ALA A 16 -10.58 -3.40 3.29
C ALA A 16 -11.11 -3.28 1.85
N ALA A 17 -10.23 -3.12 0.87
CA ALA A 17 -10.51 -3.11 -0.56
C ALA A 17 -10.24 -4.48 -1.22
N ASP A 18 -10.20 -5.57 -0.44
CA ASP A 18 -9.94 -6.95 -0.88
C ASP A 18 -8.55 -7.19 -1.51
N TRP A 19 -7.58 -6.31 -1.23
CA TRP A 19 -6.20 -6.45 -1.68
C TRP A 19 -5.25 -6.84 -0.55
N ALA A 20 -4.41 -7.85 -0.80
CA ALA A 20 -3.35 -8.23 0.12
C ALA A 20 -2.04 -7.47 -0.16
N ALA A 21 -1.45 -6.88 0.89
CA ALA A 21 -0.13 -6.27 0.85
C ALA A 21 0.63 -6.56 2.15
N ALA A 22 1.95 -6.41 2.11
CA ALA A 22 2.80 -6.52 3.28
C ALA A 22 3.47 -5.16 3.60
N PRO A 23 3.72 -4.85 4.88
CA PRO A 23 4.41 -3.62 5.25
C PRO A 23 5.89 -3.70 4.86
N GLY A 24 6.44 -2.58 4.41
CA GLY A 24 7.86 -2.47 4.03
C GLY A 24 8.81 -2.50 5.23
N ALA A 25 8.31 -2.30 6.45
CA ALA A 25 9.08 -2.29 7.70
C ALA A 25 10.08 -3.45 7.84
N ARG A 26 9.72 -4.65 7.37
CA ARG A 26 10.55 -5.85 7.54
C ARG A 26 11.84 -5.83 6.71
N PHE A 27 11.92 -5.01 5.67
CA PHE A 27 13.03 -5.02 4.71
C PHE A 27 13.67 -3.65 4.48
N ARG A 28 13.16 -2.59 5.11
CA ARG A 28 13.69 -1.23 4.93
C ARG A 28 14.96 -0.99 5.75
N ILE A 29 16.02 -0.51 5.11
CA ILE A 29 17.23 0.02 5.78
C ILE A 29 17.28 1.52 5.49
N ARG A 30 17.05 2.36 6.52
CA ARG A 30 17.08 3.82 6.41
C ARG A 30 16.18 4.41 5.30
N ALA A 31 15.04 3.77 5.03
CA ALA A 31 14.03 4.28 4.11
C ALA A 31 12.75 4.68 4.87
N THR A 32 11.95 5.55 4.25
CA THR A 32 10.60 5.91 4.70
C THR A 32 9.67 4.68 4.71
N PRO A 33 8.46 4.78 5.31
CA PRO A 33 7.45 3.74 5.15
C PRO A 33 7.16 3.42 3.68
N GLY A 34 6.71 2.20 3.43
CA GLY A 34 6.45 1.69 2.08
C GLY A 34 5.67 0.38 2.14
N LEU A 35 5.13 -0.04 0.99
CA LEU A 35 4.38 -1.28 0.84
C LEU A 35 5.12 -2.28 -0.04
N ARG A 36 4.89 -3.57 0.20
CA ARG A 36 5.28 -4.67 -0.68
C ARG A 36 4.03 -5.30 -1.27
N ILE A 37 3.96 -5.33 -2.60
CA ILE A 37 2.86 -5.91 -3.36
C ILE A 37 3.43 -7.02 -4.25
N THR A 38 2.84 -8.20 -4.19
CA THR A 38 3.19 -9.33 -5.06
C THR A 38 2.26 -9.29 -6.27
N ILE A 39 2.83 -9.30 -7.47
CA ILE A 39 2.07 -9.21 -8.72
C ILE A 39 2.02 -10.55 -9.49
N ALA A 40 2.61 -11.62 -8.95
CA ALA A 40 2.83 -12.88 -9.67
C ALA A 40 1.53 -13.58 -10.12
N GLU A 41 0.43 -13.37 -9.39
CA GLU A 41 -0.88 -13.96 -9.68
C GLU A 41 -1.88 -12.94 -10.24
N LEU A 42 -1.46 -11.70 -10.49
CA LEU A 42 -2.33 -10.67 -11.08
C LEU A 42 -2.40 -10.82 -12.59
N THR A 43 -3.60 -10.61 -13.12
CA THR A 43 -3.83 -10.45 -14.55
C THR A 43 -3.75 -8.98 -14.95
N LEU A 44 -3.66 -8.70 -16.25
CA LEU A 44 -3.72 -7.31 -16.73
C LEU A 44 -5.03 -6.60 -16.42
N ALA A 45 -6.14 -7.35 -16.29
CA ALA A 45 -7.45 -6.80 -15.96
C ALA A 45 -7.53 -6.30 -14.50
N ASP A 46 -6.65 -6.80 -13.62
CA ASP A 46 -6.62 -6.45 -12.20
C ASP A 46 -5.87 -5.14 -11.93
N ILE A 47 -5.03 -4.70 -12.88
CA ILE A 47 -4.06 -3.62 -12.67
C ILE A 47 -4.76 -2.29 -12.39
N ASP A 48 -5.78 -1.93 -13.15
CA ASP A 48 -6.46 -0.63 -12.98
C ASP A 48 -7.14 -0.56 -11.59
N ALA A 49 -7.83 -1.61 -11.18
CA ALA A 49 -8.47 -1.68 -9.86
C ALA A 49 -7.45 -1.64 -8.71
N LEU A 50 -6.31 -2.32 -8.87
CA LEU A 50 -5.21 -2.27 -7.90
C LEU A 50 -4.62 -0.85 -7.82
N VAL A 51 -4.44 -0.17 -8.95
CA VAL A 51 -3.92 1.20 -8.99
C VAL A 51 -4.83 2.13 -8.22
N ASP A 52 -6.14 2.08 -8.45
CA ASP A 52 -7.11 2.90 -7.73
C ASP A 52 -7.07 2.63 -6.22
N ALA A 53 -7.05 1.35 -5.82
CA ALA A 53 -6.94 0.97 -4.41
C ALA A 53 -5.64 1.47 -3.74
N VAL A 54 -4.50 1.41 -4.44
CA VAL A 54 -3.23 1.93 -3.93
C VAL A 54 -3.26 3.45 -3.82
N VAL A 55 -3.82 4.15 -4.81
CA VAL A 55 -3.95 5.60 -4.79
C VAL A 55 -4.80 6.04 -3.60
N ASP A 56 -5.94 5.39 -3.37
CA ASP A 56 -6.83 5.68 -2.25
C ASP A 56 -6.18 5.36 -0.91
N ALA A 57 -5.51 4.20 -0.79
CA ALA A 57 -4.80 3.81 0.43
C ALA A 57 -3.69 4.79 0.82
N VAL A 58 -2.93 5.30 -0.16
CA VAL A 58 -1.84 6.26 0.08
C VAL A 58 -2.35 7.68 0.33
N ARG A 59 -3.51 8.04 -0.25
CA ARG A 59 -4.15 9.36 -0.08
C ARG A 59 -5.11 9.45 1.11
N GLY A 60 -5.39 8.32 1.78
CA GLY A 60 -6.28 8.23 2.94
C GLY A 60 -6.03 9.31 4.01
N PRO A 61 -6.97 9.50 4.96
CA PRO A 61 -7.02 10.70 5.81
C PRO A 61 -5.70 10.90 6.55
N GLY A 62 -4.89 11.82 6.02
CA GLY A 62 -3.45 11.93 6.27
C GLY A 62 -3.06 12.19 7.72
N ARG A 63 -2.99 11.14 8.53
CA ARG A 63 -2.33 11.16 9.83
C ARG A 63 -1.27 10.07 9.83
N ALA A 64 -0.02 10.49 9.87
CA ALA A 64 1.07 9.60 10.26
C ALA A 64 0.78 9.14 11.70
N SER A 65 0.86 7.84 11.96
CA SER A 65 0.81 7.35 13.34
C SER A 65 2.09 7.79 14.06
N VAL A 66 1.93 8.18 15.33
CA VAL A 66 3.00 8.70 16.21
C VAL A 66 3.97 7.60 16.62
#